data_AF-Q2IPD2-F1
#
_entry.id   AF-Q2IPD2-F1
#
_cell.length_a   1.000
_cell.length_b   1.000
_cell.length_c   1.000
_cell.angle_alpha   90.00
_cell.angle_beta   90.00
_cell.angle_gamma   90.00
#
_symmetry.space_group_name_H-M   'P 1'
#
loop_
_entity.id
_entity.type
_entity.pdbx_description
1 polymer ?
#
loop_
_entity_poly.entity_id
_entity_poly.type
_entity_poly.pdbx_seq_one_letter_code
_entity_poly.pdbx_strand_id
1 'polypeptide(L)'
;MSAGAVAVTSRGSGLRAARLRAGLRWTVPAALLVAEYLGLSLLVDLPMAGPAMALVRPLRMLGPVLFGAAGAGWLIARGDARAAATAVPLPPLPAWRPWPVLALQACAYAVTAAVAVALLRPGGPPPSPRAMAGFIACAAVAGLLALRSAAPVRWLLAALARRWLAPLVALSVGLLAWRAAAAAEGLWGTLSAVTLHAAGALASAAGAAIRVDAARSVIRASGLRIEIAPVCSGVDGVGLVVLFQAVWIALARGRIRWERALLLLPLGAAAALAGNVLRVAVLTLLAAAGRPDLAFGGFHSKLGWAFFIAIALGSVAVAERSRWLARPAGAEGGTAAGVPPGAGAYAAPFVATLAAALVTSMLAGGALDRLYGLRVAAGAAVLLAVRRRLPAAVLAPALLPVAAGLAVGAAWIALAGGDATPVSEALARMGPAERAAWISARLAGSCLLVPVVEELAFRGFLLPWLVAPGFRDVPPRAWSWPAALGSSLAFGAVHSEWLLGAAAGLAFAGVRRWRGRLGDAVLAHAVANAALAAAVLGAGRWGLWGG
;
A
#
# COMPACT_ATOMS: atom_id res chain seq x y z
N MET A 1 -9.14 -7.56 -58.77
CA MET A 1 -8.36 -6.82 -57.74
C MET A 1 -9.00 -7.05 -56.38
N SER A 2 -8.65 -8.12 -55.67
CA SER A 2 -9.18 -8.46 -54.35
C SER A 2 -8.23 -9.44 -53.66
N ALA A 3 -7.23 -8.94 -52.93
CA ALA A 3 -6.34 -9.77 -52.09
C ALA A 3 -5.56 -8.99 -51.01
N GLY A 4 -5.94 -7.75 -50.67
CA GLY A 4 -5.10 -6.87 -49.83
C GLY A 4 -5.51 -6.68 -48.35
N ALA A 5 -6.76 -6.99 -47.97
CA ALA A 5 -7.33 -6.49 -46.71
C ALA A 5 -7.34 -7.46 -45.52
N VAL A 6 -7.00 -8.74 -45.71
CA VAL A 6 -7.14 -9.78 -44.65
C VAL A 6 -5.85 -10.01 -43.84
N ALA A 7 -4.69 -9.51 -44.31
CA ALA A 7 -3.39 -9.80 -43.66
C ALA A 7 -3.03 -8.89 -42.47
N VAL A 8 -3.74 -7.78 -42.25
CA VAL A 8 -3.37 -6.78 -41.23
C VAL A 8 -3.99 -7.10 -39.85
N THR A 9 -5.16 -7.75 -39.81
CA THR A 9 -5.87 -8.05 -38.55
C THR A 9 -5.31 -9.29 -37.83
N SER A 10 -4.78 -10.28 -38.56
CA SER A 10 -4.20 -11.51 -37.98
C SER A 10 -2.84 -11.30 -37.33
N ARG A 11 -2.02 -10.37 -37.84
CA ARG A 11 -0.73 -9.99 -37.22
C ARG A 11 -0.93 -9.28 -35.87
N GLY A 12 -1.96 -8.43 -35.75
CA GLY A 12 -2.27 -7.70 -34.52
C GLY A 12 -2.80 -8.58 -33.38
N SER A 13 -3.63 -9.59 -33.69
CA SER A 13 -4.14 -10.56 -32.71
C SER A 13 -3.06 -11.55 -32.26
N GLY A 14 -2.21 -12.02 -33.17
CA GLY A 14 -1.07 -12.89 -32.87
C GLY A 14 -0.02 -12.21 -31.97
N LEU A 15 0.31 -10.94 -32.22
CA LEU A 15 1.20 -10.14 -31.38
C LEU A 15 0.63 -9.88 -29.98
N ARG A 16 -0.69 -9.62 -29.87
CA ARG A 16 -1.36 -9.47 -28.56
C ARG A 16 -1.39 -10.78 -27.78
N ALA A 17 -1.71 -11.90 -28.43
CA ALA A 17 -1.69 -13.22 -27.80
C ALA A 17 -0.28 -13.64 -27.37
N ALA A 18 0.74 -13.35 -28.18
CA ALA A 18 2.15 -13.60 -27.83
C ALA A 18 2.62 -12.74 -26.65
N ARG A 19 2.25 -11.45 -26.61
CA ARG A 19 2.54 -10.55 -25.47
C ARG A 19 1.81 -10.96 -24.19
N LEU A 20 0.55 -11.38 -24.28
CA LEU A 20 -0.22 -11.91 -23.15
C LEU A 20 0.39 -13.21 -22.61
N ARG A 21 0.81 -14.13 -23.49
CA ARG A 21 1.53 -15.36 -23.12
C ARG A 21 2.89 -15.06 -22.51
N ALA A 22 3.62 -14.05 -23.00
CA ALA A 22 4.90 -13.62 -22.43
C ALA A 22 4.74 -12.98 -21.04
N GLY A 23 3.69 -12.18 -20.83
CA GLY A 23 3.36 -11.59 -19.53
C GLY A 23 2.96 -12.65 -18.51
N LEU A 24 2.07 -13.59 -18.88
CA LEU A 24 1.61 -14.65 -17.97
C LEU A 24 2.75 -15.55 -17.44
N ARG A 25 3.80 -15.75 -18.25
CA ARG A 25 4.95 -16.63 -17.94
C ARG A 25 5.79 -16.16 -16.76
N TRP A 26 5.86 -14.85 -16.53
CA TRP A 26 6.61 -14.28 -15.40
C TRP A 26 5.72 -13.91 -14.23
N THR A 27 4.42 -13.70 -14.47
CA THR A 27 3.47 -13.41 -13.39
C THR A 27 3.19 -14.64 -12.53
N VAL A 28 3.12 -15.85 -13.11
CA VAL A 28 2.88 -17.09 -12.35
C VAL A 28 3.96 -17.33 -11.29
N PRO A 29 5.27 -17.39 -11.61
CA PRO A 29 6.30 -17.62 -10.61
C PRO A 29 6.41 -16.47 -9.59
N ALA A 30 6.21 -15.23 -10.02
CA ALA A 30 6.22 -14.08 -9.11
C ALA A 30 5.05 -14.14 -8.10
N ALA A 31 3.83 -14.42 -8.59
CA ALA A 31 2.66 -14.56 -7.73
C ALA A 31 2.81 -15.73 -6.76
N LEU A 32 3.41 -16.83 -7.22
CA LEU A 32 3.66 -18.02 -6.44
C LEU A 32 4.69 -17.76 -5.33
N LEU A 33 5.84 -17.13 -5.62
CA LEU A 33 6.80 -16.72 -4.60
C LEU A 33 6.20 -15.77 -3.55
N VAL A 34 5.34 -14.83 -3.98
CA VAL A 34 4.63 -13.93 -3.06
C VAL A 34 3.66 -14.71 -2.18
N ALA A 35 2.87 -15.62 -2.76
CA ALA A 35 1.93 -16.44 -2.01
C ALA A 35 2.63 -17.33 -0.98
N GLU A 36 3.79 -17.87 -1.33
CA GLU A 36 4.62 -18.71 -0.45
C GLU A 36 5.24 -17.92 0.68
N TYR A 37 5.79 -16.75 0.39
CA TYR A 37 6.29 -15.84 1.41
C TYR A 37 5.19 -15.45 2.40
N LEU A 38 4.00 -15.09 1.89
CA LEU A 38 2.85 -14.76 2.72
C LEU A 38 2.38 -15.97 3.54
N GLY A 39 2.30 -17.15 2.93
CA GLY A 39 1.92 -18.38 3.61
C GLY A 39 2.89 -18.72 4.75
N LEU A 40 4.20 -18.64 4.52
CA LEU A 40 5.20 -18.80 5.58
C LEU A 40 5.06 -17.75 6.66
N SER A 41 4.86 -16.48 6.30
CA SER A 41 4.72 -15.38 7.26
C SER A 41 3.48 -15.51 8.15
N LEU A 42 2.45 -16.24 7.69
CA LEU A 42 1.25 -16.57 8.50
C LEU A 42 1.47 -17.79 9.39
N LEU A 43 2.38 -18.69 9.03
CA LEU A 43 2.60 -19.96 9.72
C LEU A 43 3.64 -19.88 10.84
N VAL A 44 4.59 -18.94 10.75
CA VAL A 44 5.77 -18.91 11.64
C VAL A 44 6.20 -17.51 12.07
N ASP A 45 6.79 -17.43 13.27
CA ASP A 45 7.48 -16.23 13.75
C ASP A 45 9.00 -16.36 13.53
N LEU A 46 9.60 -15.38 12.86
CA LEU A 46 11.05 -15.37 12.66
C LEU A 46 11.77 -15.11 14.00
N PRO A 47 12.87 -15.83 14.31
CA PRO A 47 13.55 -15.68 15.60
C PRO A 47 14.09 -14.26 15.79
N MET A 48 13.78 -13.65 16.95
CA MET A 48 14.18 -12.27 17.27
C MET A 48 15.42 -12.17 18.19
N ALA A 49 15.98 -13.30 18.65
CA ALA A 49 17.19 -13.35 19.48
C ALA A 49 17.94 -14.69 19.32
N GLY A 50 19.18 -14.76 19.83
CA GLY A 50 19.98 -15.99 19.87
C GLY A 50 20.91 -16.21 18.66
N PRO A 51 21.67 -17.33 18.61
CA PRO A 51 22.69 -17.60 17.60
C PRO A 51 22.13 -17.74 16.17
N ALA A 52 20.84 -18.08 16.03
CA ALA A 52 20.14 -18.07 14.75
C ALA A 52 20.07 -16.66 14.11
N MET A 53 20.18 -15.60 14.90
CA MET A 53 20.13 -14.22 14.42
C MET A 53 21.27 -13.92 13.44
N ALA A 54 22.42 -14.56 13.57
CA ALA A 54 23.53 -14.43 12.62
C ALA A 54 23.14 -14.86 11.19
N LEU A 55 22.18 -15.78 11.06
CA LEU A 55 21.66 -16.28 9.78
C LEU A 55 20.37 -15.56 9.34
N VAL A 56 19.53 -15.13 10.28
CA VAL A 56 18.26 -14.42 10.00
C VAL A 56 18.47 -12.95 9.67
N ARG A 57 19.47 -12.29 10.28
CA ARG A 57 19.81 -10.90 10.01
C ARG A 57 20.10 -10.63 8.52
N PRO A 58 20.94 -11.41 7.81
CA PRO A 58 21.13 -11.22 6.37
C PRO A 58 19.87 -11.54 5.55
N LEU A 59 19.00 -12.47 5.97
CA LEU A 59 17.71 -12.71 5.32
C LEU A 59 16.76 -11.49 5.44
N ARG A 60 16.72 -10.84 6.61
CA ARG A 60 15.98 -9.58 6.78
C ARG A 60 16.52 -8.47 5.88
N MET A 61 17.83 -8.47 5.63
CA MET A 61 18.48 -7.54 4.72
C MET A 61 18.14 -7.80 3.25
N LEU A 62 17.67 -9.00 2.87
CA LEU A 62 17.24 -9.28 1.51
C LEU A 62 15.98 -8.50 1.11
N GLY A 63 15.08 -8.16 2.05
CA GLY A 63 13.85 -7.43 1.74
C GLY A 63 14.12 -6.13 0.96
N PRO A 64 14.84 -5.15 1.54
CA PRO A 64 15.21 -3.92 0.84
C PRO A 64 15.96 -4.15 -0.48
N VAL A 65 16.85 -5.16 -0.52
CA VAL A 65 17.60 -5.52 -1.74
C VAL A 65 16.65 -6.00 -2.84
N LEU A 66 15.73 -6.90 -2.51
CA LEU A 66 14.76 -7.46 -3.44
C LEU A 66 13.78 -6.40 -3.94
N PHE A 67 13.27 -5.52 -3.06
CA PHE A 67 12.39 -4.44 -3.46
C PHE A 67 13.11 -3.41 -4.34
N GLY A 68 14.33 -3.00 -3.97
CA GLY A 68 15.15 -2.09 -4.77
C GLY A 68 15.50 -2.68 -6.14
N ALA A 69 15.87 -3.96 -6.17
CA ALA A 69 16.17 -4.67 -7.41
C ALA A 69 14.93 -4.88 -8.28
N ALA A 70 13.78 -5.24 -7.71
CA ALA A 70 12.53 -5.38 -8.43
C ALA A 70 12.08 -4.03 -9.03
N GLY A 71 12.18 -2.94 -8.26
CA GLY A 71 11.85 -1.59 -8.74
C GLY A 71 12.77 -1.14 -9.87
N ALA A 72 14.08 -1.32 -9.72
CA ALA A 72 15.07 -1.01 -10.76
C ALA A 72 14.84 -1.87 -12.02
N GLY A 73 14.63 -3.18 -11.85
CA GLY A 73 14.33 -4.10 -12.95
C GLY A 73 13.05 -3.71 -13.70
N TRP A 74 12.00 -3.29 -12.98
CA TRP A 74 10.75 -2.79 -13.56
C TRP A 74 10.96 -1.49 -14.35
N LEU A 75 11.76 -0.56 -13.82
CA LEU A 75 12.11 0.70 -14.49
C LEU A 75 12.95 0.45 -15.75
N ILE A 76 13.92 -0.47 -15.70
CA ILE A 76 14.72 -0.88 -16.86
C ILE A 76 13.83 -1.54 -17.91
N ALA A 77 12.85 -2.36 -17.50
CA ALA A 77 11.93 -3.02 -18.41
C ALA A 77 10.92 -2.05 -19.07
N ARG A 78 10.63 -0.90 -18.46
CA ARG A 78 9.68 0.12 -18.95
C ARG A 78 10.31 1.36 -19.57
N GLY A 79 11.56 1.67 -19.25
CA GLY A 79 12.26 2.79 -19.83
C GLY A 79 12.79 2.44 -21.21
N ASP A 80 12.41 3.23 -22.22
CA ASP A 80 13.08 3.26 -23.53
C ASP A 80 14.53 3.76 -23.46
N ALA A 81 15.11 3.88 -22.26
CA ALA A 81 16.50 4.22 -22.01
C ALA A 81 17.39 3.02 -22.41
N ARG A 82 17.55 2.88 -23.74
CA ARG A 82 18.36 1.91 -24.49
C ARG A 82 17.66 0.62 -24.96
N ALA A 83 16.65 0.75 -25.82
CA ALA A 83 16.62 -0.10 -27.02
C ALA A 83 17.92 0.06 -27.86
N ALA A 84 18.61 1.20 -27.72
CA ALA A 84 19.88 1.53 -28.35
C ALA A 84 21.04 1.43 -27.32
N ALA A 85 21.86 0.39 -27.27
CA ALA A 85 22.96 0.30 -28.23
C ALA A 85 23.61 -1.09 -28.42
N THR A 86 23.23 -2.16 -27.69
CA THR A 86 23.93 -3.48 -27.80
C THR A 86 23.10 -4.73 -27.41
N ALA A 87 21.76 -4.70 -27.42
CA ALA A 87 20.97 -5.85 -26.95
C ALA A 87 21.10 -7.06 -27.89
N VAL A 88 21.97 -8.02 -27.54
CA VAL A 88 22.03 -9.33 -28.19
C VAL A 88 20.64 -9.98 -28.12
N PRO A 89 20.05 -10.38 -29.26
CA PRO A 89 18.74 -11.02 -29.28
C PRO A 89 18.74 -12.23 -28.35
N LEU A 90 17.70 -12.37 -27.53
CA LEU A 90 17.51 -13.61 -26.78
C LEU A 90 17.16 -14.72 -27.76
N PRO A 91 17.69 -15.94 -27.58
CA PRO A 91 17.27 -17.08 -28.37
C PRO A 91 15.75 -17.28 -28.20
N PRO A 92 15.04 -17.76 -29.23
CA PRO A 92 13.63 -18.08 -29.10
C PRO A 92 13.45 -19.07 -27.94
N LEU A 93 12.49 -18.77 -27.07
CA LEU A 93 12.18 -19.67 -25.95
C LEU A 93 11.66 -21.00 -26.54
N PRO A 94 12.27 -22.16 -26.20
CA PRO A 94 11.78 -23.44 -26.68
C PRO A 94 10.39 -23.73 -26.10
N ALA A 95 9.66 -24.67 -26.70
CA ALA A 95 8.41 -25.17 -26.13
C ALA A 95 8.66 -25.64 -24.68
N TRP A 96 7.98 -25.00 -23.73
CA TRP A 96 8.18 -25.24 -22.30
C TRP A 96 6.85 -25.61 -21.65
N ARG A 97 6.85 -26.71 -20.90
CA ARG A 97 5.69 -27.20 -20.15
C ARG A 97 5.95 -26.96 -18.67
N PRO A 98 5.31 -25.96 -18.05
CA PRO A 98 5.59 -25.57 -16.67
C PRO A 98 5.01 -26.55 -15.65
N TRP A 99 3.99 -27.33 -16.01
CA TRP A 99 3.19 -28.14 -15.08
C TRP A 99 3.98 -29.12 -14.20
N PRO A 100 4.93 -29.91 -14.71
CA PRO A 100 5.71 -30.82 -13.86
C PRO A 100 6.58 -30.05 -12.85
N VAL A 101 7.09 -28.90 -13.26
CA VAL A 101 7.90 -28.04 -12.40
C VAL A 101 7.04 -27.36 -11.35
N LEU A 102 5.82 -26.92 -11.69
CA LEU A 102 4.88 -26.36 -10.72
C LEU A 102 4.45 -27.40 -9.67
N ALA A 103 4.25 -28.66 -10.06
CA ALA A 103 3.96 -29.73 -9.10
C ALA A 103 5.16 -29.97 -8.16
N LEU A 104 6.37 -30.07 -8.70
CA LEU A 104 7.59 -30.24 -7.89
C LEU A 104 7.84 -29.04 -6.97
N GLN A 105 7.55 -27.85 -7.47
CA GLN A 105 7.64 -26.61 -6.73
C GLN A 105 6.66 -26.63 -5.54
N ALA A 106 5.39 -26.99 -5.76
CA ALA A 106 4.39 -27.07 -4.70
C ALA A 106 4.81 -28.08 -3.60
N CYS A 107 5.38 -29.22 -4.00
CA CYS A 107 5.95 -30.19 -3.05
C CYS A 107 7.13 -29.59 -2.27
N ALA A 108 8.06 -28.89 -2.94
CA ALA A 108 9.19 -28.25 -2.29
C ALA A 108 8.75 -27.16 -1.31
N TYR A 109 7.72 -26.40 -1.65
CA TYR A 109 7.10 -25.42 -0.75
C TYR A 109 6.44 -26.10 0.45
N ALA A 110 5.68 -27.18 0.25
CA ALA A 110 5.07 -27.92 1.36
C ALA A 110 6.12 -28.44 2.35
N VAL A 111 7.25 -28.97 1.85
CA VAL A 111 8.39 -29.36 2.69
C VAL A 111 8.98 -28.15 3.42
N THR A 112 9.17 -27.03 2.72
CA THR A 112 9.70 -25.78 3.32
C THR A 112 8.78 -25.27 4.42
N ALA A 113 7.47 -25.28 4.21
CA ALA A 113 6.46 -24.87 5.19
C ALA A 113 6.41 -25.82 6.39
N ALA A 114 6.47 -27.13 6.18
CA ALA A 114 6.54 -28.11 7.27
C ALA A 114 7.80 -27.93 8.13
N VAL A 115 8.97 -27.74 7.48
CA VAL A 115 10.23 -27.44 8.17
C VAL A 115 10.14 -26.11 8.92
N ALA A 116 9.54 -25.08 8.31
CA ALA A 116 9.33 -23.79 8.96
C ALA A 116 8.48 -23.96 10.23
N VAL A 117 7.32 -24.61 10.15
CA VAL A 117 6.44 -24.82 11.31
C VAL A 117 7.14 -25.64 12.41
N ALA A 118 7.92 -26.66 12.04
CA ALA A 118 8.66 -27.45 13.00
C ALA A 118 9.75 -26.65 13.74
N LEU A 119 10.41 -25.71 13.05
CA LEU A 119 11.56 -24.97 13.56
C LEU A 119 11.22 -23.59 14.16
N LEU A 120 10.15 -22.95 13.67
CA LEU A 120 9.85 -21.53 13.85
C LEU A 120 8.42 -21.30 14.38
N ARG A 121 7.77 -22.32 14.93
CA ARG A 121 6.46 -22.14 15.56
C ARG A 121 6.52 -21.08 16.68
N PRO A 122 5.45 -20.30 16.85
CA PRO A 122 5.33 -19.35 17.96
C PRO A 122 5.59 -20.04 19.31
N GLY A 123 6.43 -19.44 20.16
CA GLY A 123 6.76 -19.95 21.50
C GLY A 123 7.75 -21.13 21.55
N GLY A 124 8.32 -21.56 20.41
CA GLY A 124 9.38 -22.57 20.37
C GLY A 124 10.77 -22.05 20.77
N PRO A 125 11.71 -22.94 21.14
CA PRO A 125 13.10 -22.55 21.37
C PRO A 125 13.76 -22.04 20.08
N PRO A 126 14.76 -21.15 20.15
CA PRO A 126 15.43 -20.64 18.97
C PRO A 126 16.12 -21.78 18.20
N PRO A 127 15.96 -21.85 16.86
CA PRO A 127 16.52 -22.95 16.07
C PRO A 127 18.05 -22.93 16.06
N SER A 128 18.67 -24.10 15.94
CA SER A 128 20.13 -24.18 15.78
C SER A 128 20.59 -23.63 14.42
N PRO A 129 21.85 -23.16 14.30
CA PRO A 129 22.38 -22.69 13.01
C PRO A 129 22.27 -23.72 11.87
N ARG A 130 22.47 -25.01 12.16
CA ARG A 130 22.36 -26.09 11.17
C ARG A 130 20.91 -26.29 10.71
N ALA A 131 19.96 -26.24 11.64
CA ALA A 131 18.53 -26.35 11.31
C ALA A 131 18.07 -25.17 10.44
N MET A 132 18.54 -23.96 10.77
CA MET A 132 18.29 -22.76 9.98
C MET A 132 18.90 -22.87 8.56
N ALA A 133 20.13 -23.40 8.42
CA ALA A 133 20.73 -23.64 7.11
C ALA A 133 19.92 -24.65 6.28
N GLY A 134 19.39 -25.70 6.91
CA GLY A 134 18.48 -26.65 6.26
C GLY A 134 17.20 -25.99 5.75
N PHE A 135 16.55 -25.14 6.57
CA PHE A 135 15.39 -24.35 6.15
C PHE A 135 15.71 -23.45 4.96
N ILE A 136 16.84 -22.73 4.99
CA ILE A 136 17.29 -21.86 3.89
C ILE A 136 17.50 -22.66 2.60
N ALA A 137 18.07 -23.87 2.69
CA ALA A 137 18.26 -24.74 1.54
C ALA A 137 16.91 -25.19 0.94
N CYS A 138 15.93 -25.58 1.76
CA CYS A 138 14.58 -25.91 1.30
C CYS A 138 13.92 -24.72 0.59
N ALA A 139 13.97 -23.53 1.20
CA ALA A 139 13.44 -22.31 0.61
C ALA A 139 14.13 -21.93 -0.71
N ALA A 140 15.45 -22.12 -0.80
CA ALA A 140 16.20 -21.88 -2.03
C ALA A 140 15.77 -22.84 -3.16
N VAL A 141 15.56 -24.13 -2.84
CA VAL A 141 15.07 -25.11 -3.82
C VAL A 141 13.66 -24.74 -4.31
N ALA A 142 12.74 -24.39 -3.40
CA ALA A 142 11.40 -23.92 -3.77
C ALA A 142 11.46 -22.69 -4.68
N GLY A 143 12.33 -21.72 -4.37
CA GLY A 143 12.53 -20.52 -5.17
C GLY A 143 13.12 -20.78 -6.56
N LEU A 144 14.10 -21.67 -6.66
CA LEU A 144 14.69 -22.08 -7.94
C LEU A 144 13.68 -22.81 -8.83
N LEU A 145 12.81 -23.64 -8.24
CA LEU A 145 11.73 -24.32 -8.95
C LEU A 145 10.65 -23.35 -9.43
N ALA A 146 10.32 -22.34 -8.61
CA ALA A 146 9.44 -21.25 -9.04
C ALA A 146 10.02 -20.54 -10.27
N LEU A 147 11.30 -20.14 -10.25
CA LEU A 147 11.96 -19.53 -11.41
C LEU A 147 11.98 -20.45 -12.64
N ARG A 148 12.27 -21.74 -12.45
CA ARG A 148 12.25 -22.76 -13.52
C ARG A 148 10.86 -22.93 -14.13
N SER A 149 9.78 -22.67 -13.39
CA SER A 149 8.43 -22.71 -13.96
C SER A 149 8.25 -21.71 -15.11
N ALA A 150 8.98 -20.59 -15.10
CA ALA A 150 8.94 -19.57 -16.16
C ALA A 150 9.58 -20.05 -17.47
N ALA A 151 10.72 -20.72 -17.39
CA ALA A 151 11.56 -21.08 -18.53
C ALA A 151 12.58 -22.19 -18.19
N PRO A 152 13.07 -22.93 -19.20
CA PRO A 152 14.13 -23.91 -18.99
C PRO A 152 15.42 -23.25 -18.48
N VAL A 153 16.14 -23.93 -17.58
CA VAL A 153 17.39 -23.44 -16.95
C VAL A 153 18.41 -23.00 -18.00
N ARG A 154 18.64 -23.79 -19.06
CA ARG A 154 19.56 -23.42 -20.15
C ARG A 154 19.22 -22.09 -20.81
N TRP A 155 17.93 -21.78 -20.94
CA TRP A 155 17.47 -20.52 -21.54
C TRP A 155 17.62 -19.38 -20.53
N LEU A 156 17.30 -19.61 -19.25
CA LEU A 156 17.51 -18.63 -18.18
C LEU A 156 18.99 -18.24 -18.07
N LEU A 157 19.90 -19.22 -18.10
CA LEU A 157 21.35 -19.00 -18.09
C LEU A 157 21.82 -18.25 -19.35
N ALA A 158 21.33 -18.63 -20.53
CA ALA A 158 21.64 -17.91 -21.77
C ALA A 158 21.10 -16.47 -21.77
N ALA A 159 19.91 -16.26 -21.21
CA ALA A 159 19.31 -14.94 -21.08
C ALA A 159 20.07 -14.08 -20.07
N LEU A 160 20.47 -14.66 -18.93
CA LEU A 160 21.33 -14.02 -17.96
C LEU A 160 22.67 -13.67 -18.57
N ALA A 161 23.34 -14.58 -19.28
CA ALA A 161 24.62 -14.33 -19.93
C ALA A 161 24.55 -13.22 -21.00
N ARG A 162 23.44 -13.13 -21.75
CA ARG A 162 23.23 -12.10 -22.78
C ARG A 162 22.74 -10.75 -22.23
N ARG A 163 22.16 -10.76 -21.03
CA ARG A 163 21.54 -9.56 -20.42
C ARG A 163 22.03 -9.30 -18.99
N TRP A 164 23.21 -9.79 -18.63
CA TRP A 164 23.72 -9.81 -17.25
C TRP A 164 23.80 -8.42 -16.61
N LEU A 165 23.98 -7.38 -17.43
CA LEU A 165 24.03 -6.00 -16.98
C LEU A 165 22.70 -5.55 -16.35
N ALA A 166 21.55 -5.98 -16.87
CA ALA A 166 20.25 -5.58 -16.33
C ALA A 166 19.98 -6.12 -14.89
N PRO A 167 20.08 -7.43 -14.61
CA PRO A 167 19.97 -7.94 -13.25
C PRO A 167 21.13 -7.49 -12.36
N LEU A 168 22.34 -7.26 -12.89
CA LEU A 168 23.43 -6.69 -12.12
C LEU A 168 23.10 -5.27 -11.65
N VAL A 169 22.69 -4.38 -12.56
CA VAL A 169 22.27 -3.01 -12.21
C VAL A 169 21.10 -3.04 -11.22
N ALA A 170 20.11 -3.91 -11.45
CA ALA A 170 19.01 -4.09 -10.51
C ALA A 170 19.50 -4.52 -9.12
N LEU A 171 20.36 -5.53 -9.04
CA LEU A 171 20.95 -6.00 -7.78
C LEU A 171 21.80 -4.91 -7.11
N SER A 172 22.60 -4.16 -7.88
CA SER A 172 23.40 -3.05 -7.37
C SER A 172 22.52 -1.95 -6.78
N VAL A 173 21.40 -1.61 -7.44
CA VAL A 173 20.42 -0.66 -6.88
C VAL A 173 19.78 -1.23 -5.62
N GLY A 174 19.46 -2.52 -5.58
CA GLY A 174 18.99 -3.20 -4.37
C GLY A 174 19.99 -3.12 -3.21
N LEU A 175 21.26 -3.42 -3.47
CA LEU A 175 22.34 -3.34 -2.48
C LEU A 175 22.59 -1.91 -2.01
N LEU A 176 22.51 -0.93 -2.90
CA LEU A 176 22.59 0.49 -2.56
C LEU A 176 21.39 0.92 -1.69
N ALA A 177 20.17 0.48 -2.02
CA ALA A 177 18.97 0.75 -1.23
C ALA A 177 19.09 0.16 0.18
N TRP A 178 19.61 -1.06 0.30
CA TRP A 178 19.92 -1.66 1.60
C TRP A 178 20.98 -0.86 2.37
N ARG A 179 22.09 -0.47 1.71
CA ARG A 179 23.14 0.32 2.36
C ARG A 179 22.60 1.66 2.85
N ALA A 180 21.74 2.31 2.06
CA ALA A 180 21.08 3.54 2.43
C ALA A 180 20.15 3.35 3.64
N ALA A 181 19.37 2.26 3.68
CA ALA A 181 18.54 1.92 4.82
C ALA A 181 19.39 1.69 6.09
N ALA A 182 20.46 0.88 5.99
CA ALA A 182 21.36 0.61 7.11
C ALA A 182 22.11 1.88 7.59
N ALA A 183 22.49 2.77 6.67
CA ALA A 183 23.08 4.06 7.02
C ALA A 183 22.07 4.97 7.73
N ALA A 184 20.79 4.94 7.31
CA ALA A 184 19.72 5.67 7.98
C ALA A 184 19.49 5.17 9.42
N GLU A 185 19.60 3.86 9.67
CA GLU A 185 19.58 3.31 11.04
C GLU A 185 20.72 3.87 11.91
N GLY A 186 21.93 3.99 11.34
CA GLY A 186 23.07 4.59 12.03
C GLY A 186 22.89 6.07 12.39
N LEU A 187 22.00 6.79 11.69
CA LEU A 187 21.68 8.19 11.96
C LEU A 187 20.61 8.37 13.05
N TRP A 188 20.00 7.29 13.56
CA TRP A 188 18.93 7.38 14.56
C TRP A 188 19.33 8.18 15.81
N GLY A 189 20.50 7.90 16.39
CA GLY A 189 20.95 8.59 17.61
C GLY A 189 21.08 10.10 17.39
N THR A 190 21.77 10.50 16.31
CA THR A 190 21.99 11.91 15.97
C THR A 190 20.68 12.64 15.65
N LEU A 191 19.83 12.06 14.81
CA LEU A 191 18.56 12.69 14.42
C LEU A 191 17.56 12.74 15.59
N SER A 192 17.59 11.75 16.49
CA SER A 192 16.81 11.81 17.74
C SER A 192 17.27 12.94 18.62
N ALA A 193 18.59 13.10 18.82
CA ALA A 193 19.14 14.19 19.61
C ALA A 193 18.78 15.57 19.02
N VAL A 194 18.95 15.75 17.70
CA VAL A 194 18.56 16.99 17.00
C VAL A 194 17.08 17.27 17.18
N THR A 195 16.23 16.26 16.97
CA THR A 195 14.77 16.39 17.14
C THR A 195 14.41 16.81 18.56
N LEU A 196 15.00 16.14 19.56
CA LEU A 196 14.76 16.39 20.98
C LEU A 196 15.15 17.82 21.38
N HIS A 197 16.35 18.26 21.01
CA HIS A 197 16.82 19.61 21.32
C HIS A 197 15.96 20.68 20.64
N ALA A 198 15.68 20.52 19.34
CA ALA A 198 14.86 21.48 18.61
C ALA A 198 13.41 21.53 19.11
N ALA A 199 12.82 20.37 19.43
CA ALA A 199 11.47 20.30 19.98
C ALA A 199 11.39 20.91 21.38
N GLY A 200 12.38 20.63 22.24
CA GLY A 200 12.49 21.22 23.57
C GLY A 200 12.66 22.74 23.50
N ALA A 201 13.48 23.25 22.58
CA ALA A 201 13.64 24.69 22.36
C ALA A 201 12.34 25.35 21.89
N LEU A 202 11.63 24.74 20.92
CA LEU A 202 10.36 25.25 20.41
C LEU A 202 9.28 25.27 21.50
N ALA A 203 9.18 24.22 22.30
CA ALA A 203 8.20 24.14 23.37
C ALA A 203 8.55 25.05 24.56
N SER A 204 9.84 25.27 24.84
CA SER A 204 10.30 26.25 25.83
C SER A 204 9.99 27.68 25.38
N ALA A 205 10.18 27.99 24.09
CA ALA A 205 9.80 29.27 23.50
C ALA A 205 8.28 29.52 23.56
N ALA A 206 7.48 28.46 23.58
CA ALA A 206 6.03 28.51 23.80
C ALA A 206 5.62 28.58 25.29
N GLY A 207 6.57 28.76 26.21
CA GLY A 207 6.31 29.00 27.64
C GLY A 207 6.28 27.76 28.53
N ALA A 208 6.60 26.57 28.00
CA ALA A 208 6.63 25.36 28.81
C ALA A 208 7.97 25.18 29.55
N ALA A 209 7.92 24.85 30.84
CA ALA A 209 9.10 24.52 31.63
C ALA A 209 9.61 23.12 31.28
N ILE A 210 10.58 23.04 30.35
CA ILE A 210 11.07 21.79 29.77
C ILE A 210 12.57 21.60 30.03
N ARG A 211 12.96 20.37 30.34
CA ARG A 211 14.37 19.94 30.35
C ARG A 211 14.56 18.74 29.43
N VAL A 212 15.55 18.82 28.55
CA VAL A 212 15.87 17.78 27.57
C VAL A 212 17.10 17.00 28.04
N ASP A 213 17.00 15.67 28.07
CA ASP A 213 18.10 14.73 28.25
C ASP A 213 18.21 13.86 26.99
N ALA A 214 19.00 14.35 26.02
CA ALA A 214 19.15 13.69 24.73
C ALA A 214 19.91 12.35 24.84
N ALA A 215 20.81 12.21 25.82
CA ALA A 215 21.56 10.96 26.03
C ALA A 215 20.63 9.80 26.43
N ARG A 216 19.56 10.11 27.17
CA ARG A 216 18.54 9.13 27.57
C ARG A 216 17.29 9.16 26.69
N SER A 217 17.24 10.00 25.65
CA SER A 217 16.05 10.24 24.82
C SER A 217 14.80 10.66 25.63
N VAL A 218 14.99 11.52 26.64
CA VAL A 218 13.93 11.92 27.58
C VAL A 218 13.68 13.44 27.51
N ILE A 219 12.41 13.81 27.48
CA ILE A 219 11.93 15.17 27.74
C ILE A 219 11.23 15.18 29.09
N ARG A 220 11.60 16.10 29.98
CA ARG A 220 10.90 16.37 31.24
C ARG A 220 10.09 17.64 31.11
N ALA A 221 8.79 17.56 31.33
CA ALA A 221 7.88 18.71 31.26
C ALA A 221 6.84 18.61 32.39
N SER A 222 6.71 19.65 33.21
CA SER A 222 5.68 19.75 34.27
C SER A 222 5.54 18.49 35.16
N GLY A 223 6.66 17.90 35.58
CA GLY A 223 6.67 16.68 36.42
C GLY A 223 6.49 15.36 35.66
N LEU A 224 6.18 15.40 34.36
CA LEU A 224 6.12 14.21 33.50
C LEU A 224 7.49 13.89 32.91
N ARG A 225 7.82 12.59 32.88
CA ARG A 225 8.97 12.05 32.15
C ARG A 225 8.47 11.43 30.84
N ILE A 226 8.79 12.06 29.72
CA ILE A 226 8.41 11.61 28.38
C ILE A 226 9.61 10.95 27.73
N GLU A 227 9.51 9.65 27.49
CA GLU A 227 10.54 8.87 26.79
C GLU A 227 10.22 8.79 25.30
N ILE A 228 11.17 9.16 24.45
CA ILE A 228 11.00 9.13 23.00
C ILE A 228 11.55 7.81 22.47
N ALA A 229 10.66 6.95 21.99
CA ALA A 229 11.03 5.70 21.36
C ALA A 229 11.78 5.94 20.02
N PRO A 230 12.63 5.00 19.56
CA PRO A 230 13.41 5.15 18.32
C PRO A 230 12.56 5.45 17.07
N VAL A 231 11.33 4.92 16.99
CA VAL A 231 10.37 5.17 15.90
C VAL A 231 9.93 6.65 15.81
N CYS A 232 10.10 7.42 16.88
CA CYS A 232 9.75 8.83 16.97
C CYS A 232 10.91 9.78 16.60
N SER A 233 12.08 9.22 16.26
CA SER A 233 13.29 9.94 15.84
C SER A 233 13.12 10.80 14.59
N GLY A 234 12.09 10.51 13.78
CA GLY A 234 11.82 11.20 12.51
C GLY A 234 12.47 10.55 11.29
N VAL A 235 13.36 9.56 11.49
CA VAL A 235 14.06 8.86 10.39
C VAL A 235 13.08 8.16 9.45
N ASP A 236 12.09 7.46 9.98
CA ASP A 236 11.09 6.76 9.16
C ASP A 236 10.27 7.75 8.33
N GLY A 237 9.89 8.89 8.91
CA GLY A 237 9.18 9.95 8.22
C GLY A 237 9.99 10.57 7.09
N VAL A 238 11.28 10.85 7.33
CA VAL A 238 12.23 11.33 6.30
C VAL A 238 12.35 10.29 5.19
N GLY A 239 12.56 9.02 5.53
CA GLY A 239 12.68 7.92 4.58
C GLY A 239 11.44 7.77 3.71
N LEU A 240 10.24 7.83 4.30
CA LEU A 240 8.97 7.77 3.57
C LEU A 240 8.79 8.94 2.60
N VAL A 241 9.09 10.17 3.02
CA VAL A 241 8.98 11.36 2.14
C VAL A 241 9.96 11.26 0.98
N VAL A 242 11.24 10.95 1.26
CA VAL A 242 12.27 10.82 0.23
C VAL A 242 11.93 9.69 -0.75
N LEU A 243 11.47 8.54 -0.24
CA LEU A 243 11.05 7.41 -1.08
C LEU A 243 9.88 7.80 -1.98
N PHE A 244 8.84 8.43 -1.42
CA PHE A 244 7.69 8.90 -2.18
C PHE A 244 8.12 9.87 -3.29
N GLN A 245 8.94 10.86 -2.97
CA GLN A 245 9.42 11.84 -3.94
C GLN A 245 10.30 11.19 -5.01
N ALA A 246 11.19 10.26 -4.65
CA ALA A 246 12.02 9.54 -5.61
C ALA A 246 11.17 8.72 -6.59
N VAL A 247 10.16 7.99 -6.09
CA VAL A 247 9.20 7.25 -6.91
C VAL A 247 8.42 8.21 -7.80
N TRP A 248 7.92 9.32 -7.24
CA TRP A 248 7.17 10.31 -8.01
C TRP A 248 8.02 10.96 -9.11
N ILE A 249 9.26 11.38 -8.82
CA ILE A 249 10.19 11.94 -9.80
C ILE A 249 10.45 10.91 -10.91
N ALA A 250 10.67 9.64 -10.57
CA ALA A 250 10.89 8.57 -11.55
C ALA A 250 9.67 8.38 -12.47
N LEU A 251 8.45 8.44 -11.92
CA LEU A 251 7.21 8.36 -12.69
C LEU A 251 6.94 9.62 -13.52
N ALA A 252 7.27 10.80 -12.99
CA ALA A 252 7.04 12.10 -13.61
C ALA A 252 8.17 12.57 -14.54
N ARG A 253 9.28 11.82 -14.65
CA ARG A 253 10.50 12.21 -15.39
C ARG A 253 10.29 12.68 -16.82
N GLY A 254 9.21 12.24 -17.49
CA GLY A 254 8.86 12.71 -18.84
C GLY A 254 8.19 14.09 -18.86
N ARG A 255 7.58 14.53 -17.76
CA ARG A 255 6.81 15.79 -17.66
C ARG A 255 7.58 16.90 -16.94
N ILE A 256 8.55 16.53 -16.09
CA ILE A 256 9.38 17.46 -15.33
C ILE A 256 10.86 17.33 -15.72
N ARG A 257 11.63 18.38 -15.45
CA ARG A 257 13.09 18.38 -15.49
C ARG A 257 13.60 17.62 -14.26
N TRP A 258 13.68 16.29 -14.37
CA TRP A 258 13.99 15.40 -13.23
C TRP A 258 15.30 15.77 -12.55
N GLU A 259 16.27 16.29 -13.30
CA GLU A 259 17.58 16.74 -12.82
C GLU A 259 17.43 17.82 -11.75
N ARG A 260 16.50 18.75 -11.96
CA ARG A 260 16.15 19.82 -11.02
C ARG A 260 15.21 19.32 -9.92
N ALA A 261 14.32 18.40 -10.27
CA ALA A 261 13.38 17.82 -9.32
C ALA A 261 14.09 17.01 -8.22
N LEU A 262 15.33 16.56 -8.43
CA LEU A 262 16.16 15.94 -7.38
C LEU A 262 16.34 16.83 -6.15
N LEU A 263 16.25 18.17 -6.28
CA LEU A 263 16.26 19.09 -5.13
C LEU A 263 15.07 18.89 -4.19
N LEU A 264 13.97 18.30 -4.67
CA LEU A 264 12.84 17.99 -3.80
C LEU A 264 13.20 16.97 -2.73
N LEU A 265 14.16 16.08 -2.98
CA LEU A 265 14.59 15.04 -2.03
C LEU A 265 15.19 15.62 -0.74
N PRO A 266 16.27 16.45 -0.78
CA PRO A 266 16.80 17.06 0.43
C PRO A 266 15.81 18.06 1.07
N LEU A 267 15.03 18.79 0.27
CA LEU A 267 14.01 19.71 0.80
C LEU A 267 12.87 18.95 1.51
N GLY A 268 12.45 17.82 0.96
CA GLY A 268 11.46 16.93 1.55
C GLY A 268 11.97 16.30 2.84
N ALA A 269 13.22 15.84 2.86
CA ALA A 269 13.87 15.35 4.06
C ALA A 269 13.92 16.41 5.17
N ALA A 270 14.32 17.64 4.84
CA ALA A 270 14.34 18.76 5.78
C ALA A 270 12.93 19.11 6.29
N ALA A 271 11.94 19.15 5.40
CA ALA A 271 10.54 19.39 5.77
C ALA A 271 9.98 18.28 6.68
N ALA A 272 10.33 17.02 6.42
CA ALA A 272 9.91 15.89 7.24
C ALA A 272 10.54 15.94 8.63
N LEU A 273 11.83 16.30 8.73
CA LEU A 273 12.50 16.51 10.01
C LEU A 273 11.87 17.68 10.78
N ALA A 274 11.61 18.81 10.12
CA ALA A 274 10.95 19.97 10.73
C ALA A 274 9.52 19.62 11.21
N GLY A 275 8.77 18.87 10.40
CA GLY A 275 7.45 18.34 10.78
C GLY A 275 7.52 17.42 12.00
N ASN A 276 8.57 16.59 12.11
CA ASN A 276 8.78 15.75 13.29
C ASN A 276 9.16 16.55 14.54
N VAL A 277 10.01 17.58 14.41
CA VAL A 277 10.31 18.53 15.50
C VAL A 277 9.03 19.19 16.00
N LEU A 278 8.22 19.72 15.09
CA LEU A 278 6.93 20.34 15.43
C LEU A 278 5.99 19.33 16.09
N ARG A 279 5.91 18.10 15.58
CA ARG A 279 5.13 17.02 16.16
C ARG A 279 5.55 16.77 17.61
N VAL A 280 6.83 16.52 17.88
CA VAL A 280 7.32 16.26 19.25
C VAL A 280 7.04 17.44 20.17
N ALA A 281 7.28 18.68 19.71
CA ALA A 281 7.00 19.88 20.50
C ALA A 281 5.52 20.00 20.87
N VAL A 282 4.60 19.80 19.91
CA VAL A 282 3.16 19.85 20.16
C VAL A 282 2.73 18.78 21.16
N LEU A 283 3.27 17.57 21.07
CA LEU A 283 2.97 16.49 22.02
C LEU A 283 3.46 16.83 23.43
N THR A 284 4.67 17.38 23.55
CA THR A 284 5.21 17.86 24.82
C THR A 284 4.35 18.97 25.41
N LEU A 285 3.91 19.94 24.60
CA LEU A 285 3.04 21.02 25.05
C LEU A 285 1.66 20.51 25.51
N LEU A 286 1.07 19.56 24.78
CA LEU A 286 -0.20 18.93 25.18
C LEU A 286 -0.08 18.16 26.49
N ALA A 287 1.01 17.40 26.66
CA ALA A 287 1.29 16.70 27.91
C ALA A 287 1.51 17.69 29.07
N ALA A 288 2.28 18.76 28.85
CA ALA A 288 2.52 19.81 29.84
C ALA A 288 1.25 20.59 30.23
N ALA A 289 0.29 20.71 29.31
CA ALA A 289 -1.02 21.32 29.53
C ALA A 289 -2.03 20.37 30.22
N GLY A 290 -1.58 19.24 30.77
CA GLY A 290 -2.45 18.30 31.50
C GLY A 290 -3.33 17.44 30.59
N ARG A 291 -3.00 17.27 29.31
CA ARG A 291 -3.71 16.39 28.38
C ARG A 291 -2.83 15.24 27.83
N PRO A 292 -2.23 14.41 28.70
CA PRO A 292 -1.37 13.31 28.28
C PRO A 292 -2.11 12.26 27.45
N ASP A 293 -3.40 12.03 27.67
CA ASP A 293 -4.18 11.05 26.90
C ASP A 293 -4.31 11.44 25.43
N LEU A 294 -4.46 12.73 25.15
CA LEU A 294 -4.42 13.25 23.78
C LEU A 294 -3.01 13.17 23.22
N ALA A 295 -1.98 13.54 23.99
CA ALA A 295 -0.60 13.50 23.53
C ALA A 295 -0.13 12.07 23.17
N PHE A 296 -0.38 11.08 24.01
CA PHE A 296 0.13 9.72 23.84
C PHE A 296 -0.86 8.74 23.20
N GLY A 297 -2.12 9.13 23.06
CA GLY A 297 -3.12 8.38 22.33
C GLY A 297 -2.97 8.48 20.81
N GLY A 298 -4.09 8.47 20.09
CA GLY A 298 -4.11 8.45 18.63
C GLY A 298 -3.49 9.67 17.94
N PHE A 299 -3.35 10.80 18.63
CA PHE A 299 -2.82 12.04 18.06
C PHE A 299 -1.35 11.92 17.65
N HIS A 300 -0.53 11.22 18.45
CA HIS A 300 0.89 11.03 18.19
C HIS A 300 1.15 10.43 16.79
N SER A 301 0.49 9.32 16.46
CA SER A 301 0.68 8.64 15.17
C SER A 301 0.05 9.42 14.01
N LYS A 302 -1.18 9.92 14.20
CA LYS A 302 -1.95 10.57 13.13
C LYS A 302 -1.39 11.92 12.70
N LEU A 303 -0.83 12.69 13.62
CA LEU A 303 -0.16 13.95 13.28
C LEU A 303 1.06 13.70 12.37
N GLY A 304 1.80 12.61 12.59
CA GLY A 304 2.89 12.20 11.70
C GLY A 304 2.40 11.90 10.27
N TRP A 305 1.30 11.14 10.15
CA TRP A 305 0.67 10.87 8.85
C TRP A 305 0.15 12.14 8.16
N ALA A 306 -0.43 13.08 8.91
CA ALA A 306 -0.89 14.35 8.37
C ALA A 306 0.28 15.17 7.78
N PHE A 307 1.41 15.27 8.49
CA PHE A 307 2.61 15.92 7.96
C PHE A 307 3.18 15.20 6.74
N PHE A 308 3.27 13.87 6.77
CA PHE A 308 3.71 13.08 5.61
C PHE A 308 2.85 13.39 4.37
N ILE A 309 1.52 13.31 4.50
CA ILE A 309 0.59 13.58 3.39
C ILE A 309 0.73 15.02 2.89
N ALA A 310 0.81 15.99 3.80
CA ALA A 310 0.95 17.40 3.44
C ALA A 310 2.25 17.67 2.68
N ILE A 311 3.38 17.12 3.13
CA ILE A 311 4.68 17.28 2.48
C ILE A 311 4.70 16.54 1.14
N ALA A 312 4.21 15.30 1.09
CA ALA A 312 4.15 14.49 -0.13
C ALA A 312 3.31 15.19 -1.22
N LEU A 313 2.05 15.49 -0.94
CA LEU A 313 1.15 16.15 -1.89
C LEU A 313 1.55 17.59 -2.18
N GLY A 314 2.03 18.32 -1.17
CA GLY A 314 2.56 19.68 -1.33
C GLY A 314 3.76 19.71 -2.28
N SER A 315 4.69 18.77 -2.16
CA SER A 315 5.84 18.69 -3.05
C SER A 315 5.44 18.40 -4.50
N VAL A 316 4.45 17.52 -4.72
CA VAL A 316 3.87 17.29 -6.07
C VAL A 316 3.20 18.55 -6.60
N ALA A 317 2.40 19.23 -5.79
CA ALA A 317 1.69 20.45 -6.21
C ALA A 317 2.66 21.58 -6.56
N VAL A 318 3.71 21.79 -5.76
CA VAL A 318 4.79 22.75 -6.05
C VAL A 318 5.48 22.37 -7.35
N ALA A 319 5.81 21.09 -7.54
CA ALA A 319 6.53 20.64 -8.71
C ALA A 319 5.72 20.76 -10.01
N GLU A 320 4.44 20.40 -9.99
CA GLU A 320 3.53 20.48 -11.15
C GLU A 320 3.16 21.94 -11.50
N ARG A 321 3.21 22.87 -10.53
CA ARG A 321 2.94 24.31 -10.76
C ARG A 321 4.19 25.12 -11.09
N SER A 322 5.37 24.59 -10.82
CA SER A 322 6.63 25.32 -11.00
C SER A 322 7.08 25.30 -12.46
N ARG A 323 7.13 26.48 -13.09
CA ARG A 323 7.71 26.67 -14.43
C ARG A 323 9.21 26.31 -14.48
N TRP A 324 9.89 26.37 -13.34
CA TRP A 324 11.31 26.00 -13.23
C TRP A 324 11.54 24.49 -13.34
N LEU A 325 10.56 23.70 -12.90
CA LEU A 325 10.56 22.23 -12.94
C LEU A 325 9.84 21.67 -14.17
N ALA A 326 8.91 22.41 -14.77
CA ALA A 326 8.22 21.98 -15.98
C ALA A 326 9.17 21.80 -17.18
N ARG A 327 9.00 20.69 -17.93
CA ARG A 327 9.60 20.58 -19.27
C ARG A 327 8.78 21.42 -20.27
N PRO A 328 9.41 22.17 -21.19
CA PRO A 328 8.70 22.88 -22.24
C PRO A 328 7.96 21.89 -23.17
N ALA A 329 6.76 22.26 -23.60
CA ALA A 329 5.78 21.40 -24.27
C ALA A 329 6.17 20.84 -25.67
N GLY A 330 7.45 20.85 -26.02
CA GLY A 330 7.97 20.35 -27.31
C GLY A 330 9.04 19.26 -27.21
N ALA A 331 9.45 18.84 -26.01
CA ALA A 331 10.49 17.83 -25.82
C ALA A 331 9.90 16.40 -25.80
N GLU A 332 9.78 15.81 -26.99
CA GLU A 332 9.54 14.39 -27.30
C GLU A 332 8.17 13.80 -26.89
N GLY A 333 7.56 13.05 -27.83
CA GLY A 333 6.20 12.49 -27.80
C GLY A 333 5.94 11.38 -26.79
N GLY A 334 6.42 11.53 -25.55
CA GLY A 334 6.09 10.66 -24.44
C GLY A 334 4.64 10.90 -23.98
N THR A 335 3.75 9.98 -24.32
CA THR A 335 2.40 9.82 -23.77
C THR A 335 2.42 9.42 -22.28
N ALA A 336 3.19 10.13 -21.45
CA ALA A 336 3.29 9.87 -20.02
C ALA A 336 2.06 10.42 -19.30
N ALA A 337 1.18 9.49 -18.90
CA ALA A 337 -0.12 9.71 -18.26
C ALA A 337 -0.05 10.65 -17.05
N GLY A 338 -0.47 11.91 -17.25
CA GLY A 338 -1.00 12.72 -16.15
C GLY A 338 -2.29 12.10 -15.60
N VAL A 339 -2.73 12.55 -14.41
CA VAL A 339 -4.06 12.18 -13.90
C VAL A 339 -5.10 12.59 -14.96
N PRO A 340 -5.86 11.65 -15.52
CA PRO A 340 -6.73 11.95 -16.64
C PRO A 340 -7.81 12.97 -16.23
N PRO A 341 -8.21 13.88 -17.14
CA PRO A 341 -9.21 14.88 -16.86
C PRO A 341 -10.48 14.27 -16.24
N GLY A 342 -10.86 14.80 -15.08
CA GLY A 342 -12.06 14.38 -14.36
C GLY A 342 -11.91 13.15 -13.45
N ALA A 343 -10.74 12.51 -13.35
CA ALA A 343 -10.46 11.50 -12.32
C ALA A 343 -10.72 12.02 -10.90
N GLY A 344 -10.43 13.30 -10.66
CA GLY A 344 -10.71 13.96 -9.38
C GLY A 344 -12.18 13.86 -8.95
N ALA A 345 -13.14 13.85 -9.88
CA ALA A 345 -14.55 13.71 -9.51
C ALA A 345 -14.87 12.33 -8.90
N TYR A 346 -14.17 11.28 -9.32
CA TYR A 346 -14.38 9.91 -8.83
C TYR A 346 -13.64 9.66 -7.50
N ALA A 347 -12.43 10.20 -7.36
CA ALA A 347 -11.59 9.97 -6.18
C ALA A 347 -11.83 10.97 -5.03
N ALA A 348 -12.25 12.21 -5.31
CA ALA A 348 -12.34 13.26 -4.30
C ALA A 348 -13.30 12.93 -3.13
N PRO A 349 -14.49 12.33 -3.32
CA PRO A 349 -15.36 11.98 -2.20
C PRO A 349 -14.70 11.00 -1.22
N PHE A 350 -13.97 10.02 -1.75
CA PHE A 350 -13.22 9.06 -0.96
C PHE A 350 -12.04 9.73 -0.23
N VAL A 351 -11.26 10.55 -0.94
CA VAL A 351 -10.15 11.32 -0.33
C VAL A 351 -10.64 12.26 0.78
N ALA A 352 -11.76 12.94 0.57
CA ALA A 352 -12.38 13.81 1.58
C ALA A 352 -12.84 13.02 2.81
N THR A 353 -13.39 11.83 2.60
CA THR A 353 -13.78 10.90 3.67
C THR A 353 -12.56 10.48 4.49
N LEU A 354 -11.45 10.10 3.84
CA LEU A 354 -10.21 9.73 4.52
C LEU A 354 -9.55 10.91 5.24
N ALA A 355 -9.49 12.08 4.61
CA ALA A 355 -8.93 13.29 5.20
C ALA A 355 -9.72 13.71 6.46
N ALA A 356 -11.05 13.68 6.38
CA ALA A 356 -11.91 13.94 7.53
C ALA A 356 -11.67 12.90 8.63
N ALA A 357 -11.61 11.60 8.29
CA ALA A 357 -11.31 10.54 9.24
C ALA A 357 -9.97 10.74 9.97
N LEU A 358 -8.92 11.16 9.24
CA LEU A 358 -7.62 11.46 9.82
C LEU A 358 -7.71 12.61 10.84
N VAL A 359 -8.40 13.69 10.48
CA VAL A 359 -8.58 14.86 11.36
C VAL A 359 -9.44 14.53 12.57
N THR A 360 -10.61 13.92 12.39
CA THR A 360 -11.53 13.59 13.48
C THR A 360 -10.92 12.62 14.47
N SER A 361 -10.18 11.63 13.98
CA SER A 361 -9.51 10.65 14.83
C SER A 361 -8.25 11.19 15.54
N MET A 362 -7.71 12.35 15.12
CA MET A 362 -6.71 13.09 15.91
C MET A 362 -7.37 13.77 17.12
N LEU A 363 -8.57 14.30 16.93
CA LEU A 363 -9.32 15.01 17.97
C LEU A 363 -10.01 14.04 18.95
N ALA A 364 -10.29 12.81 18.51
CA ALA A 364 -10.89 11.77 19.34
C ALA A 364 -9.85 11.13 20.27
N GLY A 365 -10.04 11.28 21.59
CA GLY A 365 -9.16 10.74 22.64
C GLY A 365 -9.47 9.29 23.08
N GLY A 366 -10.23 8.51 22.31
CA GLY A 366 -10.67 7.17 22.73
C GLY A 366 -10.84 6.17 21.59
N ALA A 367 -11.33 4.97 21.92
CA ALA A 367 -11.51 3.85 20.97
C ALA A 367 -12.54 4.14 19.85
N LEU A 368 -13.35 5.18 20.00
CA LEU A 368 -14.35 5.59 19.01
C LEU A 368 -14.08 7.00 18.52
N ASP A 369 -14.14 7.16 17.20
CA ASP A 369 -14.28 8.46 16.58
C ASP A 369 -15.71 8.98 16.83
N ARG A 370 -15.89 9.76 17.90
CA ARG A 370 -17.19 10.39 18.21
C ARG A 370 -17.65 11.35 17.12
N LEU A 371 -16.71 11.89 16.34
CA LEU A 371 -16.95 12.82 15.24
C LEU A 371 -17.14 12.11 13.90
N TYR A 372 -17.42 10.80 13.89
CA TYR A 372 -17.63 10.02 12.68
C TYR A 372 -18.67 10.64 11.72
N GLY A 373 -19.68 11.33 12.24
CA GLY A 373 -20.65 12.07 11.42
C GLY A 373 -20.01 13.11 10.50
N LEU A 374 -18.90 13.75 10.91
CA LEU A 374 -18.16 14.70 10.07
C LEU A 374 -17.46 14.02 8.89
N ARG A 375 -16.97 12.78 9.07
CA ARG A 375 -16.45 11.97 7.97
C ARG A 375 -17.53 11.71 6.92
N VAL A 376 -18.74 11.35 7.36
CA VAL A 376 -19.89 11.14 6.48
C VAL A 376 -20.29 12.43 5.77
N ALA A 377 -20.38 13.54 6.51
CA ALA A 377 -20.73 14.84 5.96
C ALA A 377 -19.72 15.34 4.91
N ALA A 378 -18.41 15.18 5.16
CA ALA A 378 -17.36 15.58 4.23
C ALA A 378 -17.43 14.81 2.91
N GLY A 379 -17.55 13.48 2.98
CA GLY A 379 -17.70 12.63 1.81
C GLY A 379 -18.98 12.96 1.02
N ALA A 380 -20.11 13.13 1.72
CA ALA A 380 -21.38 13.48 1.10
C ALA A 380 -21.34 14.87 0.44
N ALA A 381 -20.77 15.88 1.10
CA ALA A 381 -20.65 17.24 0.57
C ALA A 381 -19.84 17.25 -0.74
N VAL A 382 -18.69 16.57 -0.76
CA VAL A 382 -17.86 16.49 -1.97
C VAL A 382 -18.56 15.67 -3.07
N LEU A 383 -19.22 14.56 -2.72
CA LEU A 383 -20.02 13.78 -3.66
C LEU A 383 -21.11 14.63 -4.31
N LEU A 384 -21.85 15.43 -3.53
CA LEU A 384 -22.89 16.33 -4.02
C LEU A 384 -22.31 17.44 -4.91
N ALA A 385 -21.14 17.97 -4.57
CA ALA A 385 -20.46 18.99 -5.37
C ALA A 385 -20.02 18.45 -6.76
N VAL A 386 -19.60 17.19 -6.83
CA VAL A 386 -19.12 16.56 -8.08
C VAL A 386 -20.19 15.75 -8.82
N ARG A 387 -21.41 15.61 -8.28
CA ARG A 387 -22.47 14.71 -8.80
C ARG A 387 -22.78 14.90 -10.29
N ARG A 388 -22.73 16.14 -10.79
CA ARG A 388 -22.99 16.45 -12.20
C ARG A 388 -21.87 15.98 -13.15
N ARG A 389 -20.70 15.62 -12.61
CA ARG A 389 -19.53 15.11 -13.35
C ARG A 389 -19.41 13.58 -13.28
N LEU A 390 -20.32 12.93 -12.56
CA LEU A 390 -20.37 11.48 -12.38
C LEU A 390 -21.42 10.85 -13.32
N PRO A 391 -21.24 9.58 -13.72
CA PRO A 391 -22.24 8.87 -14.49
C PRO A 391 -23.51 8.67 -13.66
N ALA A 392 -24.66 8.59 -14.33
CA ALA A 392 -25.92 8.27 -13.67
C ALA A 392 -25.82 6.92 -12.94
N ALA A 393 -26.21 6.89 -11.67
CA ALA A 393 -26.22 5.66 -10.89
C ALA A 393 -27.43 4.81 -11.29
N VAL A 394 -27.17 3.69 -11.97
CA VAL A 394 -28.20 2.69 -12.25
C VAL A 394 -28.09 1.59 -11.20
N LEU A 395 -28.94 1.66 -10.18
CA LEU A 395 -29.16 0.58 -9.22
C LEU A 395 -30.30 -0.28 -9.75
N ALA A 396 -29.98 -1.49 -10.19
CA ALA A 396 -30.97 -2.47 -10.63
C ALA A 396 -30.73 -3.76 -9.86
N PRO A 397 -31.48 -3.97 -8.75
CA PRO A 397 -31.30 -5.10 -7.85
C PRO A 397 -31.26 -6.42 -8.62
N ALA A 398 -30.37 -7.30 -8.18
CA ALA A 398 -30.22 -8.61 -8.78
C ALA A 398 -29.61 -9.58 -7.79
N LEU A 399 -29.91 -10.86 -8.02
CA LEU A 399 -29.47 -11.93 -7.16
C LEU A 399 -27.94 -11.98 -7.04
N LEU A 400 -27.20 -11.81 -8.15
CA LEU A 400 -25.74 -11.93 -8.12
C LEU A 400 -25.05 -10.87 -7.21
N PRO A 401 -25.29 -9.55 -7.35
CA PRO A 401 -24.76 -8.55 -6.42
C PRO A 401 -25.13 -8.81 -4.96
N VAL A 402 -26.38 -9.18 -4.70
CA VAL A 402 -26.86 -9.45 -3.33
C VAL A 402 -26.16 -10.68 -2.76
N ALA A 403 -26.14 -11.80 -3.49
CA ALA A 403 -25.47 -13.03 -3.06
C ALA A 403 -23.96 -12.83 -2.87
N ALA A 404 -23.29 -12.11 -3.77
CA ALA A 404 -21.87 -11.77 -3.63
C ALA A 404 -21.62 -10.89 -2.40
N GLY A 405 -22.47 -9.90 -2.15
CA GLY A 405 -22.40 -9.05 -0.96
C GLY A 405 -22.57 -9.85 0.33
N LEU A 406 -23.57 -10.73 0.38
CA LEU A 406 -23.80 -11.63 1.53
C LEU A 406 -22.62 -12.58 1.76
N ALA A 407 -22.05 -13.15 0.69
CA ALA A 407 -20.87 -14.03 0.79
C ALA A 407 -19.65 -13.27 1.33
N VAL A 408 -19.39 -12.06 0.84
CA VAL A 408 -18.32 -11.20 1.36
C VAL A 408 -18.56 -10.83 2.82
N GLY A 409 -19.78 -10.42 3.17
CA GLY A 409 -20.17 -10.11 4.55
C GLY A 409 -19.99 -11.31 5.50
N ALA A 410 -20.42 -12.50 5.08
CA ALA A 410 -20.26 -13.73 5.84
C ALA A 410 -18.79 -14.11 6.04
N ALA A 411 -17.97 -14.02 4.99
CA ALA A 411 -16.52 -14.24 5.08
C ALA A 411 -15.89 -13.26 6.07
N TRP A 412 -16.32 -12.00 6.06
CA TRP A 412 -15.82 -10.99 6.99
C TRP A 412 -16.23 -11.24 8.43
N ILE A 413 -17.49 -11.62 8.68
CA ILE A 413 -17.95 -11.98 10.03
C ILE A 413 -17.16 -13.19 10.57
N ALA A 414 -16.86 -14.17 9.71
CA ALA A 414 -16.16 -15.39 10.11
C ALA A 414 -14.65 -15.18 10.33
N LEU A 415 -14.01 -14.35 9.52
CA LEU A 415 -12.55 -14.23 9.47
C LEU A 415 -12.00 -12.98 10.17
N ALA A 416 -12.79 -11.91 10.26
CA ALA A 416 -12.31 -10.69 10.90
C ALA A 416 -12.23 -10.88 12.41
N GLY A 417 -11.02 -10.73 12.93
CA GLY A 417 -10.75 -10.59 14.35
C GLY A 417 -11.06 -9.18 14.84
N GLY A 418 -11.16 -9.02 16.15
CA GLY A 418 -11.30 -7.71 16.76
C GLY A 418 -11.86 -7.82 18.17
N ASP A 419 -11.13 -7.26 19.14
CA ASP A 419 -11.63 -7.15 20.50
C ASP A 419 -12.80 -6.16 20.52
N ALA A 420 -13.98 -6.66 20.89
CA ALA A 420 -15.20 -5.86 20.98
C ALA A 420 -15.23 -4.98 22.24
N THR A 421 -14.38 -5.25 23.22
CA THR A 421 -14.39 -4.63 24.55
C THR A 421 -14.23 -3.10 24.49
N PRO A 422 -13.22 -2.54 23.77
CA PRO A 422 -12.99 -1.09 23.78
C PRO A 422 -14.15 -0.30 23.16
N VAL A 423 -14.77 -0.83 22.10
CA VAL A 423 -15.93 -0.22 21.44
C VAL A 423 -17.15 -0.29 22.34
N SER A 424 -17.42 -1.46 22.92
CA SER A 424 -18.60 -1.69 23.76
C SER A 424 -18.58 -0.80 25.00
N GLU A 425 -17.43 -0.71 25.68
CA GLU A 425 -17.26 0.18 26.83
C GLU A 425 -17.40 1.66 26.46
N ALA A 426 -16.84 2.08 25.32
CA ALA A 426 -16.95 3.46 24.87
C ALA A 426 -18.40 3.84 24.54
N LEU A 427 -19.19 2.93 23.96
CA LEU A 427 -20.62 3.13 23.73
C LEU A 427 -21.43 3.12 25.04
N ALA A 428 -21.06 2.30 26.02
CA ALA A 428 -21.72 2.25 27.32
C ALA A 428 -21.57 3.57 28.11
N ARG A 429 -20.46 4.29 27.90
CA ARG A 429 -20.20 5.61 28.51
C ARG A 429 -20.93 6.78 27.82
N MET A 430 -21.60 6.56 26.70
CA MET A 430 -22.34 7.62 25.98
C MET A 430 -23.78 7.75 26.50
N GLY A 431 -24.30 8.98 26.49
CA GLY A 431 -25.73 9.21 26.72
C GLY A 431 -26.59 8.57 25.63
N PRO A 432 -27.88 8.22 25.90
CA PRO A 432 -28.72 7.52 24.94
C PRO A 432 -28.85 8.21 23.58
N ALA A 433 -28.99 9.55 23.58
CA ALA A 433 -29.10 10.34 22.36
C ALA A 433 -27.79 10.40 21.56
N GLU A 434 -26.65 10.60 22.23
CA GLU A 434 -25.32 10.59 21.60
C GLU A 434 -25.04 9.22 20.96
N ARG A 435 -25.33 8.14 21.70
CA ARG A 435 -25.18 6.77 21.20
C ARG A 435 -26.06 6.49 19.98
N ALA A 436 -27.33 6.88 20.02
CA ALA A 436 -28.25 6.69 18.91
C ALA A 436 -27.81 7.50 17.67
N ALA A 437 -27.38 8.74 17.86
CA ALA A 437 -26.84 9.58 16.80
C ALA A 437 -25.58 8.98 16.18
N TRP A 438 -24.65 8.51 17.01
CA TRP A 438 -23.41 7.88 16.56
C TRP A 438 -23.68 6.59 15.77
N ILE A 439 -24.55 5.70 16.28
CA ILE A 439 -24.93 4.46 15.57
C ILE A 439 -25.62 4.78 14.25
N SER A 440 -26.51 5.77 14.22
CA SER A 440 -27.20 6.18 12.99
C SER A 440 -26.23 6.74 11.95
N ALA A 441 -25.30 7.60 12.38
CA ALA A 441 -24.24 8.11 11.51
C ALA A 441 -23.32 6.98 11.02
N ARG A 442 -22.98 6.02 11.88
CA ARG A 442 -22.17 4.84 11.53
C ARG A 442 -22.87 4.00 10.47
N LEU A 443 -24.15 3.69 10.66
CA LEU A 443 -24.97 2.91 9.72
C LEU A 443 -25.13 3.61 8.37
N ALA A 444 -25.49 4.91 8.37
CA ALA A 444 -25.62 5.69 7.14
C ALA A 444 -24.28 5.79 6.41
N GLY A 445 -23.19 6.01 7.15
CA GLY A 445 -21.84 6.03 6.61
C GLY A 445 -21.45 4.70 5.97
N SER A 446 -21.52 3.60 6.73
CA SER A 446 -21.04 2.28 6.27
C SER A 446 -21.93 1.66 5.19
N CYS A 447 -23.25 1.81 5.28
CA CYS A 447 -24.16 1.11 4.37
C CYS A 447 -24.53 1.94 3.13
N LEU A 448 -24.46 3.28 3.19
CA LEU A 448 -24.89 4.14 2.10
C LEU A 448 -23.73 4.90 1.47
N LEU A 449 -22.99 5.68 2.26
CA LEU A 449 -21.96 6.57 1.71
C LEU A 449 -20.70 5.82 1.28
N VAL A 450 -20.12 5.02 2.17
CA VAL A 450 -18.84 4.31 1.97
C VAL A 450 -18.86 3.44 0.70
N PRO A 451 -19.88 2.60 0.46
CA PRO A 451 -19.95 1.80 -0.76
C PRO A 451 -19.93 2.67 -2.03
N VAL A 452 -20.59 3.83 -2.01
CA VAL A 452 -20.62 4.74 -3.16
C VAL A 452 -19.24 5.37 -3.39
N VAL A 453 -18.63 5.97 -2.37
CA VAL A 453 -17.37 6.71 -2.53
C VAL A 453 -16.20 5.77 -2.84
N GLU A 454 -16.16 4.59 -2.23
CA GLU A 454 -15.11 3.60 -2.49
C GLU A 454 -15.26 2.98 -3.86
N GLU A 455 -16.45 2.52 -4.25
CA GLU A 455 -16.63 1.94 -5.58
C GLU A 455 -16.40 2.98 -6.69
N LEU A 456 -16.77 4.25 -6.48
CA LEU A 456 -16.41 5.33 -7.40
C LEU A 456 -14.88 5.46 -7.57
N ALA A 457 -14.13 5.49 -6.47
CA ALA A 457 -12.68 5.63 -6.50
C ALA A 457 -11.98 4.42 -7.13
N PHE A 458 -12.33 3.21 -6.70
CA PHE A 458 -11.63 1.99 -7.09
C PHE A 458 -12.17 1.41 -8.40
N ARG A 459 -13.49 1.25 -8.54
CA ARG A 459 -14.13 0.54 -9.67
C ARG A 459 -14.61 1.51 -10.76
N GLY A 460 -14.91 2.75 -10.40
CA GLY A 460 -15.24 3.83 -11.33
C GLY A 460 -14.02 4.50 -11.97
N PHE A 461 -12.89 4.57 -11.24
CA PHE A 461 -11.68 5.25 -11.72
C PHE A 461 -10.44 4.33 -11.77
N LEU A 462 -9.95 3.81 -10.64
CA LEU A 462 -8.64 3.15 -10.57
C LEU A 462 -8.55 1.93 -11.50
N LEU A 463 -9.54 1.03 -11.46
CA LEU A 463 -9.55 -0.16 -12.30
C LEU A 463 -9.56 0.19 -13.80
N PRO A 464 -10.49 1.03 -14.32
CA PRO A 464 -10.43 1.47 -15.72
C PRO A 464 -9.13 2.17 -16.10
N TRP A 465 -8.56 2.99 -15.20
CA TRP A 465 -7.30 3.68 -15.45
C TRP A 465 -6.09 2.72 -15.56
N LEU A 466 -6.07 1.67 -14.74
CA LEU A 466 -5.08 0.60 -14.84
C LEU A 466 -5.25 -0.26 -16.10
N VAL A 467 -6.45 -0.28 -16.71
CA VAL A 467 -6.67 -0.91 -18.03
C VAL A 467 -6.13 -0.02 -19.14
N ALA A 468 -6.46 1.27 -19.13
CA ALA A 468 -5.94 2.24 -20.10
C ALA A 468 -5.94 3.68 -19.54
N PRO A 469 -4.98 4.54 -19.94
CA PRO A 469 -4.87 5.92 -19.44
C PRO A 469 -6.14 6.78 -19.65
N GLY A 470 -6.83 6.61 -20.78
CA GLY A 470 -8.12 7.23 -21.09
C GLY A 470 -9.27 6.51 -20.40
N PHE A 471 -9.26 6.47 -19.06
CA PHE A 471 -10.14 5.62 -18.25
C PHE A 471 -11.65 5.78 -18.53
N ARG A 472 -12.08 6.94 -19.05
CA ARG A 472 -13.46 7.24 -19.42
C ARG A 472 -13.92 6.54 -20.70
N ASP A 473 -12.99 6.27 -21.60
CA ASP A 473 -13.25 5.61 -22.89
C ASP A 473 -13.19 4.08 -22.76
N VAL A 474 -12.81 3.59 -21.58
CA VAL A 474 -12.70 2.17 -21.29
C VAL A 474 -14.10 1.57 -21.20
N PRO A 475 -14.42 0.51 -21.98
CA PRO A 475 -15.70 -0.14 -21.93
C PRO A 475 -16.07 -0.57 -20.50
N PRO A 476 -17.35 -0.48 -20.08
CA PRO A 476 -17.72 -0.76 -18.69
C PRO A 476 -17.39 -2.18 -18.20
N ARG A 477 -17.31 -3.16 -19.11
CA ARG A 477 -16.91 -4.54 -18.81
C ARG A 477 -15.42 -4.82 -19.01
N ALA A 478 -14.62 -3.83 -19.42
CA ALA A 478 -13.20 -4.02 -19.67
C ALA A 478 -12.49 -4.54 -18.41
N TRP A 479 -11.54 -5.44 -18.63
CA TRP A 479 -10.87 -6.18 -17.56
C TRP A 479 -9.46 -6.57 -18.01
N SER A 480 -8.53 -6.47 -17.08
CA SER A 480 -7.27 -7.19 -17.14
C SER A 480 -6.95 -7.68 -15.72
N TRP A 481 -6.34 -8.86 -15.61
CA TRP A 481 -5.91 -9.38 -14.31
C TRP A 481 -5.00 -8.41 -13.55
N PRO A 482 -4.01 -7.76 -14.19
CA PRO A 482 -3.21 -6.75 -13.50
C PRO A 482 -4.02 -5.57 -12.97
N ALA A 483 -4.99 -5.06 -13.72
CA ALA A 483 -5.82 -3.94 -13.28
C ALA A 483 -6.78 -4.33 -12.15
N ALA A 484 -7.39 -5.51 -12.26
CA ALA A 484 -8.29 -6.04 -11.25
C ALA A 484 -7.57 -6.33 -9.94
N LEU A 485 -6.42 -7.00 -10.00
CA LEU A 485 -5.60 -7.27 -8.81
C LEU A 485 -5.03 -5.98 -8.24
N GLY A 486 -4.47 -5.09 -9.07
CA GLY A 486 -3.91 -3.82 -8.62
C GLY A 486 -4.94 -2.92 -7.93
N SER A 487 -6.14 -2.78 -8.52
CA SER A 487 -7.23 -2.01 -7.91
C SER A 487 -7.78 -2.68 -6.64
N SER A 488 -7.75 -4.00 -6.56
CA SER A 488 -8.28 -4.73 -5.38
C SER A 488 -7.28 -4.73 -4.24
N LEU A 489 -5.99 -4.86 -4.51
CA LEU A 489 -4.93 -4.65 -3.51
C LEU A 489 -4.96 -3.22 -2.96
N ALA A 490 -5.15 -2.21 -3.81
CA ALA A 490 -5.29 -0.82 -3.35
C ALA A 490 -6.53 -0.61 -2.47
N PHE A 491 -7.64 -1.29 -2.79
CA PHE A 491 -8.84 -1.31 -1.94
C PHE A 491 -8.57 -2.03 -0.61
N GLY A 492 -7.88 -3.18 -0.63
CA GLY A 492 -7.48 -3.89 0.58
C GLY A 492 -6.58 -3.08 1.49
N ALA A 493 -5.63 -2.32 0.93
CA ALA A 493 -4.66 -1.52 1.69
C ALA A 493 -5.27 -0.43 2.58
N VAL A 494 -6.54 -0.04 2.37
CA VAL A 494 -7.24 0.93 3.23
C VAL A 494 -8.08 0.30 4.33
N HIS A 495 -8.05 -1.04 4.45
CA HIS A 495 -8.76 -1.82 5.46
C HIS A 495 -7.79 -2.43 6.47
N SER A 496 -8.23 -2.66 7.70
CA SER A 496 -7.46 -3.38 8.72
C SER A 496 -7.10 -4.80 8.26
N GLU A 497 -8.09 -5.54 7.79
CA GLU A 497 -7.93 -6.88 7.21
C GLU A 497 -7.59 -6.79 5.72
N TRP A 498 -6.38 -6.32 5.40
CA TRP A 498 -6.02 -5.93 4.02
C TRP A 498 -6.18 -7.03 2.97
N LEU A 499 -5.90 -8.29 3.32
CA LEU A 499 -6.09 -9.46 2.45
C LEU A 499 -7.56 -9.72 2.15
N LEU A 500 -8.39 -9.67 3.20
CA LEU A 500 -9.82 -9.86 3.08
C LEU A 500 -10.48 -8.71 2.31
N GLY A 501 -10.04 -7.47 2.57
CA GLY A 501 -10.38 -6.30 1.78
C GLY A 501 -10.01 -6.47 0.30
N ALA A 502 -8.81 -6.98 0.01
CA ALA A 502 -8.40 -7.25 -1.37
C ALA A 502 -9.28 -8.33 -2.05
N ALA A 503 -9.65 -9.39 -1.33
CA ALA A 503 -10.56 -10.41 -1.83
C ALA A 503 -11.96 -9.84 -2.09
N ALA A 504 -12.51 -9.05 -1.16
CA ALA A 504 -13.78 -8.35 -1.32
C ALA A 504 -13.76 -7.42 -2.54
N GLY A 505 -12.69 -6.64 -2.68
CA GLY A 505 -12.48 -5.78 -3.83
C GLY A 505 -12.47 -6.54 -5.16
N LEU A 506 -11.85 -7.73 -5.19
CA LEU A 506 -11.84 -8.57 -6.38
C LEU A 506 -13.24 -9.10 -6.72
N ALA A 507 -14.02 -9.48 -5.70
CA ALA A 507 -15.42 -9.88 -5.84
C ALA A 507 -16.27 -8.73 -6.41
N PHE A 508 -16.17 -7.51 -5.87
CA PHE A 508 -16.90 -6.33 -6.36
C PHE A 508 -16.49 -5.96 -7.80
N ALA A 509 -15.20 -6.11 -8.14
CA ALA A 509 -14.73 -5.93 -9.51
C ALA A 509 -15.36 -6.96 -10.48
N GLY A 510 -15.50 -8.22 -10.04
CA GLY A 510 -16.20 -9.27 -10.78
C GLY A 510 -17.69 -8.99 -10.97
N VAL A 511 -18.37 -8.54 -9.91
CA VAL A 511 -19.79 -8.14 -9.96
C VAL A 511 -20.00 -6.97 -10.93
N ARG A 512 -19.14 -5.93 -10.88
CA ARG A 512 -19.15 -4.83 -11.86
C ARG A 512 -19.04 -5.36 -13.28
N ARG A 513 -18.11 -6.30 -13.54
CA ARG A 513 -17.84 -6.83 -14.88
C ARG A 513 -19.03 -7.59 -15.47
N TRP A 514 -19.85 -8.23 -14.64
CA TRP A 514 -20.98 -9.05 -15.11
C TRP A 514 -21.93 -8.29 -16.03
N ARG A 515 -22.49 -7.16 -15.56
CA ARG A 515 -23.35 -6.31 -16.40
C ARG A 515 -22.63 -5.09 -16.96
N GLY A 516 -21.46 -4.74 -16.44
CA GLY A 516 -20.75 -3.52 -16.80
C GLY A 516 -21.32 -2.29 -16.11
N ARG A 517 -21.76 -2.43 -14.85
CA ARG A 517 -22.38 -1.33 -14.11
C ARG A 517 -21.71 -1.14 -12.77
N LEU A 518 -21.41 0.11 -12.46
CA LEU A 518 -20.84 0.47 -11.16
C LEU A 518 -21.85 0.24 -10.02
N GLY A 519 -23.14 0.50 -10.28
CA GLY A 519 -24.21 0.30 -9.30
C GLY A 519 -24.33 -1.13 -8.78
N ASP A 520 -23.96 -2.14 -9.57
CA ASP A 520 -23.98 -3.53 -9.12
C ASP A 520 -22.88 -3.80 -8.07
N ALA A 521 -21.71 -3.18 -8.22
CA ALA A 521 -20.63 -3.26 -7.22
C ALA A 521 -20.99 -2.47 -5.95
N VAL A 522 -21.56 -1.26 -6.12
CA VAL A 522 -22.08 -0.45 -5.00
C VAL A 522 -23.12 -1.24 -4.20
N LEU A 523 -24.04 -1.93 -4.88
CA LEU A 523 -25.06 -2.75 -4.23
C LEU A 523 -24.44 -3.93 -3.48
N ALA A 524 -23.51 -4.68 -4.10
CA ALA A 524 -22.84 -5.80 -3.43
C ALA A 524 -22.08 -5.34 -2.18
N HIS A 525 -21.37 -4.22 -2.27
CA HIS A 525 -20.64 -3.64 -1.14
C HIS A 525 -21.61 -3.14 -0.04
N ALA A 526 -22.68 -2.43 -0.41
CA ALA A 526 -23.70 -2.00 0.55
C ALA A 526 -24.36 -3.19 1.29
N VAL A 527 -24.64 -4.28 0.59
CA VAL A 527 -25.18 -5.52 1.18
C VAL A 527 -24.17 -6.17 2.13
N ALA A 528 -22.89 -6.22 1.78
CA ALA A 528 -21.84 -6.71 2.68
C ALA A 528 -21.79 -5.89 3.97
N ASN A 529 -21.83 -4.56 3.86
CA ASN A 529 -21.81 -3.66 5.02
C ASN A 529 -23.10 -3.72 5.83
N ALA A 530 -24.25 -3.96 5.20
CA ALA A 530 -25.51 -4.20 5.89
C ALA A 530 -25.49 -5.52 6.68
N ALA A 531 -24.91 -6.59 6.14
CA ALA A 531 -24.73 -7.85 6.86
C ALA A 531 -23.81 -7.69 8.08
N LEU A 532 -22.72 -6.93 7.94
CA LEU A 532 -21.83 -6.57 9.04
C LEU A 532 -22.56 -5.75 10.11
N ALA A 533 -23.33 -4.74 9.70
CA ALA A 533 -24.13 -3.93 10.62
C ALA A 533 -25.19 -4.76 11.36
N ALA A 534 -25.84 -5.71 10.69
CA ALA A 534 -26.78 -6.63 11.32
C ALA A 534 -26.09 -7.53 12.36
N ALA A 535 -24.88 -8.04 12.07
CA ALA A 535 -24.11 -8.81 13.04
C ALA A 535 -23.67 -7.97 14.25
N VAL A 536 -23.26 -6.72 14.03
CA VAL A 536 -22.89 -5.79 15.12
C VAL A 536 -24.08 -5.50 16.02
N LEU A 537 -25.20 -5.06 15.44
CA LEU A 537 -26.36 -4.59 16.20
C LEU A 537 -27.19 -5.75 16.78
N GLY A 538 -27.30 -6.87 16.06
CA GLY A 538 -28.11 -8.02 16.45
C GLY A 538 -27.39 -9.03 17.33
N ALA A 539 -26.08 -9.24 17.11
CA ALA A 539 -25.29 -10.23 17.84
C ALA A 539 -24.21 -9.62 18.75
N GLY A 540 -24.19 -8.29 18.92
CA GLY A 540 -23.22 -7.60 19.79
C GLY A 540 -21.77 -7.70 19.31
N ARG A 541 -21.54 -7.99 18.03
CA ARG A 541 -20.20 -8.16 17.42
C ARG A 541 -19.49 -6.82 17.17
N TRP A 542 -19.42 -5.95 18.19
CA TRP A 542 -18.91 -4.58 18.09
C TRP A 542 -17.46 -4.47 17.58
N GLY A 543 -16.65 -5.53 17.73
CA GLY A 543 -15.29 -5.60 17.17
C GLY A 543 -15.24 -5.42 15.64
N LEU A 544 -16.33 -5.75 14.92
CA LEU A 544 -16.43 -5.53 13.48
C LEU A 544 -16.49 -4.04 13.08
N TRP A 545 -16.74 -3.14 14.03
CA TRP A 545 -16.69 -1.69 13.84
C TRP A 545 -15.46 -1.02 14.50
N GLY A 546 -14.56 -1.79 15.11
CA GLY A 546 -13.38 -1.27 15.83
C GLY A 546 -12.16 -0.93 14.97
N GLY A 547 -12.23 -1.19 13.65
CA GLY A 547 -11.16 -0.94 12.68
C GLY A 547 -11.29 0.35 11.88
#